data_AF-A0A9P6SPY7-F1
#
_entry.id   AF-A0A9P6SPY7-F1
#
_cell.length_a   1.000
_cell.length_b   1.000
_cell.length_c   1.000
_cell.angle_alpha   90.00
_cell.angle_beta   90.00
_cell.angle_gamma   90.00
#
_symmetry.space_group_name_H-M   'P 1'
#
loop_
_entity.id
_entity.type
_entity.pdbx_description
1 polymer ?
#
loop_
_entity_poly.entity_id
_entity_poly.type
_entity_poly.pdbx_seq_one_letter_code
_entity_poly.pdbx_strand_id
1 'polypeptide(L)'
;MSTLVAVSIPDPETFLPFANAIAGTQVMPDDRKGLLSLCQDPKVKAAYLKKLEGAGRSAELKGFELVRRVHLTLDMFTIDNNMVTPTGKVRRPQVRDHFKNQIRTMYDEIHHDMPIAKL
;
A
#
# COMPACT_ATOMS: atom_id res chain seq x y z
N MET A 1 5.66 -17.86 9.36
CA MET A 1 4.84 -18.00 8.14
C MET A 1 5.30 -16.95 7.15
N SER A 2 5.35 -17.25 5.86
CA SER A 2 5.70 -16.26 4.83
C SER A 2 4.54 -15.29 4.64
N THR A 3 4.81 -13.98 4.72
CA THR A 3 3.82 -12.91 4.56
C THR A 3 4.32 -11.90 3.54
N LEU A 4 3.38 -11.26 2.83
CA LEU A 4 3.66 -10.24 1.82
C LEU A 4 3.11 -8.89 2.27
N VAL A 5 3.90 -7.84 2.09
CA VAL A 5 3.49 -6.44 2.31
C VAL A 5 3.66 -5.66 1.01
N ALA A 6 2.90 -4.58 0.84
CA ALA A 6 2.94 -3.76 -0.37
C ALA A 6 3.13 -2.28 -0.04
N VAL A 7 3.89 -1.60 -0.89
CA VAL A 7 3.86 -0.13 -1.00
C VAL A 7 3.11 0.19 -2.29
N SER A 8 2.07 1.01 -2.20
CA SER A 8 1.19 1.31 -3.33
C SER A 8 1.01 2.82 -3.46
N ILE A 9 1.08 3.30 -4.70
CA ILE A 9 0.75 4.67 -5.07
C ILE A 9 -0.60 4.60 -5.78
N PRO A 10 -1.70 4.98 -5.12
CA PRO A 10 -3.01 4.92 -5.74
C PRO A 10 -3.16 6.04 -6.77
N ASP A 11 -3.81 5.72 -7.89
CA ASP A 11 -4.21 6.72 -8.88
C ASP A 11 -5.27 7.65 -8.27
N PRO A 12 -5.07 8.99 -8.25
CA PRO A 12 -5.99 9.91 -7.57
C PRO A 12 -7.42 9.88 -8.12
N GLU A 13 -7.59 9.76 -9.45
CA GLU A 13 -8.89 9.83 -10.10
C GLU A 13 -9.81 8.69 -9.64
N THR A 14 -9.24 7.48 -9.52
CA THR A 14 -9.99 6.29 -9.06
C THR A 14 -10.00 6.13 -7.55
N PHE A 15 -8.97 6.60 -6.86
CA PHE A 15 -8.82 6.46 -5.41
C PHE A 15 -9.70 7.42 -4.63
N LEU A 16 -9.81 8.68 -5.05
CA LEU A 16 -10.60 9.69 -4.35
C LEU A 16 -12.06 9.31 -4.14
N PRO A 17 -12.85 8.96 -5.18
CA PRO A 17 -14.25 8.60 -4.98
C PRO A 17 -14.40 7.38 -4.07
N PHE A 18 -13.48 6.41 -4.19
CA PHE A 18 -13.43 5.24 -3.32
C PHE A 18 -13.13 5.60 -1.86
N ALA A 19 -12.08 6.38 -1.61
CA ALA A 19 -11.62 6.73 -0.28
C ALA A 19 -12.61 7.67 0.43
N ASN A 20 -13.14 8.66 -0.28
CA ASN A 20 -14.16 9.57 0.23
C ASN A 20 -15.44 8.82 0.65
N ALA A 21 -15.89 7.85 -0.14
CA ALA A 21 -17.06 7.04 0.20
C ALA A 21 -16.84 6.20 1.48
N ILE A 22 -15.62 5.70 1.71
CA ILE A 22 -15.28 4.90 2.89
C ILE A 22 -15.06 5.78 4.13
N ALA A 23 -14.38 6.91 3.97
CA ALA A 23 -14.06 7.82 5.07
C ALA A 23 -15.23 8.75 5.45
N GLY A 24 -16.22 8.93 4.56
CA GLY A 24 -17.30 9.89 4.74
C GLY A 24 -16.85 11.34 4.57
N THR A 25 -15.84 11.58 3.73
CA THR A 25 -15.22 12.89 3.47
C THR A 25 -15.46 13.36 2.03
N GLN A 26 -15.11 14.61 1.74
CA GLN A 26 -15.12 15.18 0.38
C GLN A 26 -13.78 15.85 0.09
N VAL A 27 -12.71 15.06 0.07
CA VAL A 27 -11.39 15.53 -0.37
C VAL A 27 -11.41 15.72 -1.88
N MET A 28 -10.83 16.83 -2.35
CA MET A 28 -10.72 17.18 -3.76
C MET A 28 -9.37 16.73 -4.34
N PRO A 29 -9.25 16.53 -5.67
CA PRO A 29 -8.01 16.11 -6.32
C PRO A 29 -6.80 17.01 -6.06
N ASP A 30 -7.02 18.33 -6.00
CA ASP A 30 -5.97 19.31 -5.75
C ASP A 30 -5.55 19.38 -4.27
N ASP A 31 -6.32 18.78 -3.36
CA ASP A 31 -5.99 18.76 -1.94
C ASP A 31 -5.04 17.61 -1.62
N ARG A 32 -3.74 17.87 -1.85
CA ARG A 32 -2.67 16.93 -1.52
C ARG A 32 -2.66 16.52 -0.04
N LYS A 33 -3.03 17.42 0.88
CA LYS A 33 -3.05 17.10 2.32
C LYS A 33 -4.21 16.17 2.65
N GLY A 34 -5.39 16.44 2.11
CA GLY A 34 -6.54 15.55 2.22
C GLY A 34 -6.26 14.17 1.63
N LEU A 35 -5.62 14.10 0.47
CA LEU A 35 -5.21 12.84 -0.16
C LEU A 35 -4.26 12.03 0.73
N LEU A 36 -3.27 12.68 1.34
CA LEU A 36 -2.36 12.02 2.29
C LEU A 36 -3.10 11.52 3.53
N SER A 37 -4.05 12.30 4.04
CA SER A 37 -4.91 11.90 5.16
C SER A 37 -5.71 10.64 4.82
N LEU A 38 -6.33 10.59 3.64
CA LEU A 38 -7.04 9.41 3.15
C LEU A 38 -6.14 8.18 2.97
N CYS A 39 -4.91 8.39 2.50
CA CYS A 39 -3.92 7.31 2.42
C CYS A 39 -3.53 6.76 3.80
N GLN A 40 -3.64 7.56 4.86
CA GLN A 40 -3.31 7.17 6.23
C GLN A 40 -4.51 6.60 6.99
N ASP A 41 -5.74 6.90 6.57
CA ASP A 41 -6.98 6.47 7.21
C ASP A 41 -7.06 4.92 7.31
N PRO A 42 -7.24 4.36 8.53
CA PRO A 42 -7.31 2.91 8.72
C PRO A 42 -8.47 2.22 7.99
N LYS A 43 -9.63 2.88 7.88
CA LYS A 43 -10.80 2.31 7.19
C LYS A 43 -10.54 2.25 5.68
N VAL A 44 -9.94 3.30 5.11
CA VAL A 44 -9.57 3.34 3.70
C VAL A 44 -8.51 2.27 3.40
N LYS A 45 -7.45 2.15 4.22
CA LYS A 45 -6.44 1.11 4.07
C LYS A 45 -7.03 -0.30 4.15
N ALA A 46 -7.93 -0.55 5.11
CA ALA A 46 -8.59 -1.85 5.27
C ALA A 46 -9.46 -2.20 4.04
N ALA A 47 -10.24 -1.23 3.55
CA ALA A 47 -11.04 -1.42 2.34
C ALA A 47 -10.17 -1.64 1.09
N TYR A 48 -9.05 -0.92 0.97
CA TYR A 48 -8.09 -1.07 -0.12
C TYR A 48 -7.44 -2.46 -0.10
N LEU A 49 -7.02 -2.91 1.08
CA LEU A 49 -6.46 -4.25 1.27
C LEU A 49 -7.49 -5.33 0.91
N LYS A 50 -8.76 -5.16 1.27
CA LYS A 50 -9.84 -6.07 0.89
C LYS A 50 -10.04 -6.14 -0.62
N LYS A 51 -9.92 -5.02 -1.34
CA LYS A 51 -9.93 -5.00 -2.81
C LYS A 51 -8.75 -5.78 -3.41
N LEU A 52 -7.54 -5.58 -2.88
CA LEU A 52 -6.36 -6.34 -3.31
C LEU A 52 -6.52 -7.84 -3.06
N GLU A 53 -7.04 -8.21 -1.88
CA GLU A 53 -7.30 -9.61 -1.55
C GLU A 53 -8.34 -10.22 -2.49
N GLY A 54 -9.44 -9.50 -2.76
CA GLY A 54 -10.46 -9.93 -3.72
C GLY A 54 -9.89 -10.16 -5.12
N ALA A 55 -9.10 -9.20 -5.63
CA ALA A 55 -8.43 -9.34 -6.94
C ALA A 55 -7.47 -10.54 -6.96
N GLY A 56 -6.67 -10.72 -5.91
CA GLY A 56 -5.75 -11.84 -5.81
C GLY A 56 -6.46 -13.20 -5.74
N ARG A 57 -7.58 -13.30 -5.01
CA ARG A 57 -8.39 -14.51 -4.94
C ARG A 57 -9.05 -14.84 -6.28
N SER A 58 -9.57 -13.84 -6.99
CA SER A 58 -10.12 -14.02 -8.34
C SER A 58 -9.04 -14.45 -9.35
N ALA A 59 -7.78 -14.11 -9.11
CA ALA A 59 -6.63 -14.55 -9.88
C ALA A 59 -6.00 -15.86 -9.34
N GLU A 60 -6.68 -16.57 -8.43
CA GLU A 60 -6.25 -17.85 -7.85
C GLU A 60 -4.89 -17.81 -7.14
N LEU A 61 -4.49 -16.63 -6.63
CA LEU A 61 -3.25 -16.46 -5.90
C LEU A 61 -3.28 -17.21 -4.56
N LYS A 62 -2.14 -17.81 -4.19
CA LYS A 62 -2.00 -18.54 -2.93
C LYS A 62 -1.96 -17.59 -1.74
N GLY A 63 -2.28 -18.10 -0.55
CA GLY A 63 -2.37 -17.27 0.67
C GLY A 63 -1.09 -16.53 1.07
N PHE A 64 0.07 -16.96 0.58
CA PHE A 64 1.37 -16.27 0.77
C PHE A 64 1.66 -15.21 -0.31
N GLU A 65 0.92 -15.21 -1.42
CA GLU A 65 0.97 -14.21 -2.50
C GLU A 65 -0.04 -13.07 -2.27
N LEU A 66 -0.97 -13.25 -1.34
CA LEU A 66 -1.92 -12.22 -0.92
C LEU A 66 -1.25 -11.22 0.03
N VAL A 67 -1.41 -9.93 -0.28
CA VAL A 67 -0.91 -8.82 0.53
C VAL A 67 -1.59 -8.80 1.90
N ARG A 68 -0.81 -8.73 2.98
CA ARG A 68 -1.30 -8.71 4.38
C ARG A 68 -1.34 -7.31 4.99
N ARG A 69 -0.45 -6.42 4.55
CA ARG A 69 -0.41 -5.00 4.93
C ARG A 69 0.00 -4.16 3.72
N VAL A 70 -0.53 -2.95 3.68
CA VAL A 70 -0.26 -2.00 2.59
C VAL A 70 0.09 -0.62 3.16
N HIS A 71 1.13 -0.01 2.61
CA HIS A 71 1.47 1.38 2.80
C HIS A 71 1.04 2.16 1.55
N LEU A 72 0.05 3.04 1.71
CA LEU A 72 -0.40 3.96 0.67
C LEU A 72 0.42 5.24 0.74
N THR A 73 0.97 5.69 -0.39
CA THR A 73 1.77 6.90 -0.49
C THR A 73 1.45 7.67 -1.76
N LEU A 74 1.65 9.00 -1.74
CA LEU A 74 1.62 9.84 -2.94
C LEU A 74 3.02 10.09 -3.50
N ASP A 75 4.06 9.49 -2.90
CA ASP A 75 5.44 9.61 -3.34
C ASP A 75 5.66 8.73 -4.57
N MET A 76 5.65 9.37 -5.74
CA MET A 76 5.76 8.68 -7.03
C MET A 76 7.16 8.11 -7.25
N PHE A 77 7.24 6.95 -7.90
CA PHE A 77 8.53 6.44 -8.37
C PHE A 77 8.87 7.15 -9.68
N THR A 78 9.98 7.89 -9.70
CA THR A 78 10.41 8.67 -10.86
C THR A 78 11.84 8.32 -11.26
N ILE A 79 12.25 8.82 -12.42
CA ILE A 79 13.65 8.72 -12.85
C ILE A 79 14.51 9.65 -11.99
N ASP A 80 14.01 10.86 -11.68
CA ASP A 80 14.70 11.87 -10.86
C ASP A 80 15.02 11.39 -9.44
N ASN A 81 14.10 10.68 -8.79
CA ASN A 81 14.36 10.10 -7.46
C ASN A 81 15.07 8.74 -7.53
N ASN A 82 15.56 8.35 -8.71
CA ASN A 82 16.33 7.13 -8.96
C ASN A 82 15.60 5.84 -8.53
N MET A 83 14.27 5.86 -8.47
CA MET A 83 13.44 4.68 -8.19
C MET A 83 12.96 3.99 -9.47
N VAL A 84 13.06 4.66 -10.61
CA VAL A 84 12.72 4.12 -11.93
C VAL A 84 13.94 4.23 -12.85
N THR A 85 14.19 3.19 -13.64
CA THR A 85 15.19 3.23 -14.71
C THR A 85 14.73 4.17 -15.82
N PRO A 86 15.61 4.71 -16.67
CA PRO A 86 15.20 5.45 -17.87
C PRO A 86 14.20 4.68 -18.76
N THR A 87 14.23 3.35 -18.74
CA THR A 87 13.30 2.47 -19.47
C THR A 87 11.97 2.20 -18.73
N GLY A 88 11.62 2.94 -17.69
CA GLY A 88 10.33 2.81 -16.99
C GLY A 88 10.20 1.63 -16.01
N LYS A 89 11.28 0.86 -15.76
CA LYS A 89 11.27 -0.25 -14.79
C LYS A 89 11.60 0.21 -13.38
N VAL A 90 10.89 -0.31 -12.39
CA VAL A 90 11.15 -0.04 -10.97
C VAL A 90 12.50 -0.62 -10.53
N ARG A 91 13.31 0.20 -9.88
CA ARG A 91 14.56 -0.19 -9.24
C ARG A 91 14.29 -0.68 -7.81
N ARG A 92 14.01 -1.98 -7.69
CA ARG A 92 13.56 -2.60 -6.44
C ARG A 92 14.47 -2.33 -5.21
N PRO A 93 15.81 -2.39 -5.30
CA PRO A 93 16.67 -2.10 -4.14
C PRO A 93 16.49 -0.68 -3.63
N GLN A 94 16.42 0.31 -4.52
CA GLN A 94 16.28 1.73 -4.21
C GLN A 94 14.92 2.03 -3.57
N VAL A 95 13.83 1.49 -4.15
CA VAL A 95 12.49 1.61 -3.55
C VAL A 95 12.45 0.96 -2.18
N ARG A 96 13.03 -0.25 -2.03
CA ARG A 96 13.08 -0.94 -0.73
C ARG A 96 13.84 -0.13 0.32
N ASP A 97 14.96 0.50 -0.06
CA ASP A 97 15.76 1.28 0.87
C ASP A 97 15.06 2.59 1.26
N HIS A 98 14.35 3.24 0.32
CA HIS A 98 13.54 4.44 0.59
C HIS A 98 12.36 4.16 1.54
N PHE A 99 11.62 3.06 1.30
CA PHE A 99 10.48 2.66 2.13
C PHE A 99 10.83 1.68 3.26
N LYS A 100 12.12 1.54 3.60
CA LYS A 100 12.62 0.54 4.55
C LYS A 100 11.90 0.61 5.90
N ASN A 101 11.66 1.82 6.39
CA ASN A 101 11.00 2.03 7.67
C ASN A 101 9.53 1.58 7.63
N GLN A 102 8.80 1.96 6.58
CA GLN A 102 7.40 1.61 6.38
C GLN A 102 7.23 0.10 6.20
N ILE A 103 8.13 -0.52 5.43
CA ILE A 103 8.16 -1.98 5.24
C ILE A 103 8.39 -2.68 6.58
N ARG A 104 9.36 -2.21 7.39
CA ARG A 104 9.62 -2.77 8.71
C ARG A 104 8.38 -2.66 9.62
N THR A 105 7.78 -1.47 9.72
CA THR A 105 6.56 -1.25 10.52
C THR A 105 5.45 -2.22 10.11
N MET A 106 5.19 -2.42 8.82
CA MET A 106 4.16 -3.36 8.37
C MET A 106 4.44 -4.81 8.80
N TYR A 107 5.70 -5.25 8.77
CA TYR A 107 6.05 -6.59 9.27
C TYR A 107 5.94 -6.68 10.80
N ASP A 108 6.36 -5.65 11.53
CA ASP A 108 6.24 -5.60 12.99
C ASP A 108 4.76 -5.66 13.42
N GLU A 109 3.88 -4.92 12.75
CA GLU A 109 2.42 -4.98 12.95
C GLU A 109 1.88 -6.39 12.72
N ILE A 110 2.29 -7.06 11.63
CA ILE A 110 1.86 -8.44 11.34
C ILE A 110 2.33 -9.41 12.43
N HIS A 111 3.57 -9.28 12.89
CA HIS A 111 4.12 -10.15 13.94
C HIS A 111 3.48 -9.89 15.31
N HIS A 112 3.03 -8.66 15.57
CA HIS A 112 2.26 -8.34 16.77
C HIS A 112 0.86 -8.96 16.71
N ASP A 113 0.16 -8.80 15.59
CA ASP A 113 -1.22 -9.26 15.40
C ASP A 113 -1.33 -10.79 15.28
N MET A 114 -0.30 -11.44 14.73
CA MET A 114 -0.17 -12.90 14.70
C MET A 114 0.95 -13.32 15.66
N PRO A 115 0.65 -13.56 16.96
CA PRO A 115 1.65 -14.13 17.84
C PRO A 115 2.14 -15.44 17.22
N ILE A 116 3.45 -15.53 16.99
CA ILE A 116 4.10 -16.74 16.51
C ILE A 116 3.66 -17.85 17.45
N ALA A 117 2.87 -18.80 16.97
CA ALA A 117 2.59 -20.02 17.70
C ALA A 117 3.96 -20.62 18.05
N LYS A 118 4.32 -20.52 19.35
CA LYS A 118 5.57 -21.03 19.86
C LYS A 118 5.61 -22.52 19.49
N LEU A 119 6.56 -22.89 18.64
CA LEU A 119 6.98 -24.28 18.44
C LEU A 119 7.66 -24.77 19.71
#